data_AF-A0A7V9N5S1-F1
#
_entry.id   AF-A0A7V9N5S1-F1
#
_cell.length_a   1.000
_cell.length_b   1.000
_cell.length_c   1.000
_cell.angle_alpha   90.00
_cell.angle_beta   90.00
_cell.angle_gamma   90.00
#
_symmetry.space_group_name_H-M   'P 1'
#
loop_
_entity.id
_entity.type
_entity.pdbx_description
1 polymer ?
#
loop_
_entity_poly.entity_id
_entity_poly.type
_entity_poly.pdbx_seq_one_letter_code
_entity_poly.pdbx_strand_id
1 'polypeptide(L)' 'MPVDTEAPRYWLDLFTEETWLEAARRGFAVTGFTQKRWTTVQRIRPNDTLVCYLTGLSTYIGLLRVTGPA' A
#
# COMPACT_ATOMS: atom_id res chain seq x y z
N MET A 1 -24.24 9.54 -12.83
CA MET A 1 -23.12 9.64 -11.87
C MET A 1 -21.85 9.66 -12.69
N PRO A 2 -21.09 10.75 -12.75
CA PRO A 2 -19.77 10.69 -13.36
C PRO A 2 -18.91 9.84 -12.43
N VAL A 3 -18.57 8.62 -12.86
CA VAL A 3 -17.40 7.94 -12.31
C VAL A 3 -16.24 8.73 -12.85
N ASP A 4 -15.54 9.45 -11.99
CA ASP A 4 -14.28 10.09 -12.35
C ASP A 4 -13.37 8.98 -12.91
N THR A 5 -13.22 8.97 -14.24
CA THR A 5 -12.39 8.03 -14.99
C THR A 5 -10.92 8.40 -14.79
N GLU A 6 -10.45 8.41 -13.55
CA GLU A 6 -9.02 8.40 -13.26
C GLU A 6 -8.65 6.94 -13.04
N ALA A 7 -7.84 6.38 -13.95
CA ALA A 7 -7.47 4.97 -13.89
C ALA A 7 -6.92 4.65 -12.49
N PRO A 8 -7.42 3.59 -11.80
CA PRO A 8 -6.98 3.26 -10.46
C PRO A 8 -5.46 3.09 -10.47
N ARG A 9 -4.75 3.90 -9.68
CA ARG A 9 -3.30 3.81 -9.60
C ARG A 9 -2.93 2.65 -8.70
N TYR A 10 -2.03 1.82 -9.20
CA TYR A 10 -1.47 0.69 -8.48
C TYR A 10 -0.09 1.07 -7.99
N TRP A 11 0.12 0.95 -6.68
CA TRP A 11 1.40 1.22 -6.04
C TRP A 11 1.96 -0.07 -5.49
N LEU A 12 3.25 -0.30 -5.71
CA LEU A 12 3.93 -1.45 -5.12
C LEU A 12 4.30 -1.15 -3.67
N ASP A 13 3.73 -1.91 -2.75
CA ASP A 13 4.05 -1.86 -1.33
C ASP A 13 4.93 -3.06 -0.97
N LEU A 14 6.13 -2.78 -0.49
CA LEU A 14 7.15 -3.80 -0.24
C LEU A 14 7.20 -4.09 1.25
N PHE A 15 6.86 -5.33 1.60
CA PHE A 15 6.92 -5.83 2.96
C PHE A 15 8.10 -6.78 3.14
N THR A 16 8.69 -6.75 4.33
CA THR A 16 9.45 -7.88 4.87
C THR A 16 8.50 -8.73 5.72
N GLU A 17 8.91 -9.94 6.09
CA GLU A 17 8.10 -10.80 6.96
C GLU A 17 7.76 -10.09 8.29
N GLU A 18 8.75 -9.40 8.87
CA GLU A 18 8.59 -8.64 10.11
C GLU A 18 7.54 -7.53 9.97
N THR A 19 7.65 -6.67 8.95
CA THR A 19 6.71 -5.56 8.76
C THR A 19 5.32 -6.03 8.35
N TRP A 20 5.22 -7.17 7.65
CA TRP A 20 3.95 -7.81 7.35
C TRP A 20 3.25 -8.30 8.62
N LEU A 21 3.96 -8.97 9.53
CA LEU A 21 3.41 -9.42 10.80
C LEU A 21 2.99 -8.25 11.70
N GLU A 22 3.76 -7.15 11.71
CA GLU A 22 3.39 -5.92 12.40
C GLU A 22 2.12 -5.29 11.82
N ALA A 23 2.01 -5.22 10.49
CA ALA A 23 0.81 -4.74 9.81
C ALA A 23 -0.40 -5.63 10.13
N ALA A 24 -0.21 -6.95 10.12
CA ALA A 24 -1.25 -7.93 10.47
C ALA A 24 -1.76 -7.76 11.90
N ARG A 25 -0.86 -7.50 12.87
CA ARG A 25 -1.23 -7.20 14.27
C ARG A 25 -2.08 -5.93 14.39
N ARG A 26 -1.95 -4.99 13.46
CA ARG A 26 -2.76 -3.76 13.37
C ARG A 26 -3.95 -3.90 12.42
N GLY A 27 -4.25 -5.12 11.96
CA GLY A 27 -5.35 -5.40 11.03
C GLY A 27 -5.19 -4.77 9.65
N PHE A 28 -3.95 -4.53 9.21
CA PHE A 28 -3.61 -3.83 7.96
C PHE A 28 -4.24 -2.43 7.84
N ALA A 29 -4.60 -1.82 8.97
CA ALA A 29 -5.16 -0.47 8.99
C ALA A 29 -4.13 0.61 8.65
N VAL A 30 -2.84 0.30 8.80
CA VAL A 30 -1.73 1.23 8.58
C VAL A 30 -0.58 0.49 7.90
N THR A 31 -0.09 1.04 6.79
CA THR A 31 1.13 0.56 6.11
C THR A 31 2.27 1.53 6.36
N GLY A 32 3.44 0.98 6.70
CA GLY A 32 4.62 1.78 7.01
C GLY A 32 5.52 1.90 5.80
N PHE A 33 5.86 3.14 5.41
CA PHE A 33 6.81 3.40 4.34
C PHE A 33 8.11 3.99 4.87
N THR A 34 9.23 3.61 4.25
CA THR A 34 10.53 4.22 4.54
C THR A 34 10.52 5.70 4.13
N GLN A 35 11.15 6.57 4.93
CA GLN A 35 11.19 8.01 4.70
C GLN A 35 11.77 8.40 3.32
N LYS A 36 12.66 7.58 2.75
CA LYS A 36 13.19 7.76 1.39
C LYS A 36 12.12 7.70 0.29
N ARG A 37 10.98 7.05 0.55
CA ARG A 37 9.85 6.91 -0.38
C ARG A 37 8.73 7.90 -0.09
N TRP A 38 8.92 8.83 0.85
CA TRP A 38 7.89 9.77 1.30
C TRP A 38 7.33 10.64 0.16
N THR A 39 8.17 11.04 -0.79
CA THR A 39 7.74 11.78 -1.99
C THR A 39 6.77 10.99 -2.87
N THR A 40 6.92 9.67 -2.94
CA THR A 40 6.00 8.77 -3.63
C THR A 40 4.72 8.57 -2.83
N VAL A 41 4.84 8.40 -1.52
CA VAL A 41 3.71 8.21 -0.60
C VAL A 41 2.76 9.40 -0.62
N GLN A 42 3.28 10.63 -0.69
CA GLN A 42 2.47 11.84 -0.83
C GLN A 42 1.64 11.91 -2.12
N ARG A 43 1.97 11.09 -3.14
CA ARG A 43 1.20 11.01 -4.39
C ARG A 43 0.06 10.01 -4.32
N ILE A 44 0.04 9.15 -3.28
CA ILE A 44 -1.00 8.16 -3.06
C ILE A 44 -2.29 8.90 -2.69
N ARG A 45 -3.37 8.59 -3.39
CA ARG A 45 -4.69 9.17 -3.15
C ARG A 45 -5.62 8.13 -2.53
N PRO A 46 -6.63 8.56 -1.75
CA PRO A 46 -7.74 7.69 -1.40
C PRO A 46 -8.33 7.03 -2.67
N ASN A 47 -8.72 5.75 -2.57
CA ASN A 47 -9.11 4.85 -3.67
C ASN A 47 -7.99 4.25 -4.52
N ASP A 48 -6.73 4.63 -4.33
CA ASP A 48 -5.61 3.91 -4.94
C ASP A 48 -5.47 2.50 -4.34
N THR A 49 -4.83 1.61 -5.09
CA THR A 49 -4.59 0.23 -4.66
C THR A 49 -3.11 0.00 -4.37
N LEU A 50 -2.81 -0.46 -3.16
CA LEU A 50 -1.49 -0.92 -2.76
C LEU A 50 -1.38 -2.42 -3.02
N VAL A 51 -0.40 -2.80 -3.83
CA VAL A 51 -0.06 -4.19 -4.13
C VAL A 51 1.01 -4.65 -3.17
N CYS A 52 0.64 -5.54 -2.23
CA CYS A 52 1.54 -6.02 -1.18
C CYS A 52 2.45 -7.11 -1.73
N TYR A 53 3.74 -6.85 -1.73
CA TYR A 53 4.78 -7.77 -2.19
C TYR A 53 5.75 -8.09 -1.06
N LEU A 54 5.96 -9.37 -0.78
CA LEU A 54 6.89 -9.84 0.22
C LEU A 54 8.26 -10.05 -0.41
N THR A 55 9.25 -9.24 -0.02
CA THR A 55 10.60 -9.29 -0.61
C THR A 55 11.37 -10.56 -0.21
N GLY A 56 11.09 -11.16 0.94
CA GLY A 56 11.75 -12.40 1.39
C GLY A 56 11.32 -13.65 0.62
N LEU A 57 10.02 -13.76 0.29
CA LEU A 57 9.47 -14.90 -0.47
C LEU A 57 9.28 -14.57 -1.96
N SER A 58 9.60 -13.35 -2.37
CA SER A 58 9.41 -12.84 -3.75
C SER A 58 7.98 -13.02 -4.30
N THR A 59 6.97 -12.90 -3.44
CA THR A 59 5.58 -13.20 -3.80
C THR A 59 4.60 -12.08 -3.46
N TYR A 60 3.50 -12.00 -4.21
CA TYR A 60 2.38 -11.11 -3.92
C TYR A 60 1.48 -11.77 -2.87
N ILE A 61 1.21 -11.03 -1.81
CA ILE A 61 0.50 -11.55 -0.62
C ILE A 61 -0.86 -10.91 -0.41
N GLY A 62 -1.15 -9.80 -1.10
CA GLY A 62 -2.45 -9.15 -0.99
C GLY A 62 -2.57 -7.83 -1.72
N LEU A 63 -3.77 -7.27 -1.65
CA LEU A 63 -4.12 -5.94 -2.17
C LEU A 63 -4.79 -5.16 -1.04
N LEU A 64 -4.35 -3.92 -0.81
CA LEU A 64 -4.96 -3.01 0.15
C LEU A 64 -5.52 -1.79 -0.60
N ARG A 65 -6.72 -1.36 -0.20
CA ARG A 65 -7.31 -0.13 -0.72
C ARG A 65 -6.97 1.02 0.22
N VAL A 66 -6.51 2.12 -0.34
CA VAL A 66 -6.20 3.33 0.42
C VAL A 66 -7.50 4.00 0.85
N THR A 67 -7.70 4.11 2.17
CA THR A 67 -8.92 4.70 2.77
C THR A 67 -8.75 6.16 3.20
N GLY A 68 -7.52 6.67 3.26
CA GLY A 68 -7.21 8.03 3.70
C GLY A 68 -5.93 8.59 3.09
N PRO A 69 -5.72 9.92 3.18
CA PRO A 69 -4.48 10.56 2.77
C PRO A 69 -3.31 10.15 3.67
N ALA A 70 -2.09 10.21 3.12
CA ALA A 70 -0.84 9.95 3.82
C ALA A 70 -0.39 11.10 4.73
#